data_AF-A0A357TJB8-F1
#
_entry.id   AF-A0A357TJB8-F1
#
_cell.length_a   1.000
_cell.length_b   1.000
_cell.length_c   1.000
_cell.angle_alpha   90.00
_cell.angle_beta   90.00
_cell.angle_gamma   90.00
#
_symmetry.space_group_name_H-M   'P 1'
#
loop_
_entity.id
_entity.type
_entity.pdbx_description
1 polymer ?
#
loop_
_entity_poly.entity_id
_entity_poly.type
_entity_poly.pdbx_seq_one_letter_code
_entity_poly.pdbx_strand_id
1 'polypeptide(L)'
;RYPLWETPEPSPAQRTEWNIRDSDGTLIVSLAKRLIGGTRLTDDLAKSLAKPHLVLAKESGVLSAQAEALRQFIASNKITVLNIAGPRASGEPGIGAHVTSLLDATLSQVQRWAKLN
;
A
#
# COMPACT_ATOMS: atom_id res chain seq x y z
N ARG A 1 2.10 2.87 21.97
CA ARG A 1 0.79 2.40 21.44
C ARG A 1 0.46 3.25 20.21
N TYR A 2 -0.08 2.64 19.15
CA TYR A 2 -0.52 3.36 17.96
C TYR A 2 -2.00 3.73 18.08
N PRO A 3 -2.46 4.88 17.53
CA PRO A 3 -3.86 5.31 17.57
C PRO A 3 -4.69 4.53 16.53
N LEU A 4 -4.94 3.25 16.82
CA LEU A 4 -5.72 2.34 15.98
C LEU A 4 -7.16 2.22 16.50
N TRP A 5 -8.07 1.89 15.58
CA TRP A 5 -9.47 1.60 15.88
C TRP A 5 -9.69 0.10 15.73
N GLU A 6 -10.18 -0.55 16.79
CA GLU A 6 -10.42 -1.99 16.77
C GLU A 6 -11.71 -2.32 16.00
N THR A 7 -11.64 -3.40 15.22
CA THR A 7 -12.82 -3.98 14.58
C THR A 7 -13.63 -4.82 15.57
N PRO A 8 -14.95 -4.96 15.38
CA PRO A 8 -15.79 -5.80 16.23
C PRO A 8 -15.35 -7.27 16.26
N GLU A 9 -14.86 -7.80 15.14
CA GLU A 9 -14.33 -9.15 15.06
C GLU A 9 -12.80 -9.17 15.11
N PRO A 10 -12.20 -10.21 15.73
CA PRO A 10 -10.74 -10.39 15.73
C PRO A 10 -10.21 -10.86 14.37
N SER A 11 -11.09 -11.16 13.41
CA SER A 11 -10.75 -11.70 12.10
C SER A 11 -9.88 -10.71 11.30
N PRO A 12 -8.72 -11.16 10.76
CA PRO A 12 -7.94 -10.36 9.83
C PRO A 12 -8.72 -9.92 8.59
N ALA A 13 -9.73 -10.67 8.15
CA ALA A 13 -10.50 -10.34 6.97
C ALA A 13 -11.32 -9.05 7.15
N GLN A 14 -12.02 -8.91 8.29
CA GLN A 14 -12.86 -7.74 8.55
C GLN A 14 -12.04 -6.46 8.59
N ARG A 15 -10.92 -6.45 9.33
CA ARG A 15 -10.04 -5.27 9.36
C ARG A 15 -9.42 -4.95 7.99
N THR A 16 -9.09 -5.96 7.19
CA THR A 16 -8.54 -5.75 5.85
C THR A 16 -9.60 -5.10 4.95
N GLU A 17 -10.82 -5.61 4.98
CA GLU A 17 -11.94 -5.05 4.21
C GLU A 17 -12.23 -3.61 4.63
N TRP A 18 -12.30 -3.31 5.93
CA TRP A 18 -12.55 -1.95 6.42
C TRP A 18 -11.45 -0.98 6.03
N ASN A 19 -10.18 -1.37 6.14
CA ASN A 19 -9.06 -0.54 5.70
C ASN A 19 -9.13 -0.21 4.19
N ILE A 20 -9.58 -1.15 3.37
CA ILE A 20 -9.76 -0.93 1.92
C ILE A 20 -10.97 -0.02 1.67
N ARG A 21 -12.11 -0.28 2.32
CA ARG A 21 -13.35 0.49 2.17
C ARG A 21 -13.15 1.96 2.56
N ASP A 22 -12.48 2.18 3.69
CA ASP A 22 -12.36 3.48 4.36
C ASP A 22 -11.16 4.32 3.85
N SER A 23 -10.44 3.83 2.85
CA SER A 23 -9.37 4.56 2.14
C SER A 23 -9.80 4.93 0.73
N ASP A 24 -9.15 5.91 0.10
CA ASP A 24 -9.42 6.28 -1.30
C ASP A 24 -8.80 5.28 -2.27
N GLY A 25 -7.70 4.62 -1.86
CA GLY A 25 -7.07 3.54 -2.59
C GLY A 25 -6.12 2.73 -1.71
N THR A 26 -5.71 1.56 -2.22
CA THR A 26 -4.82 0.63 -1.51
C THR A 26 -3.53 0.38 -2.30
N LEU A 27 -2.39 0.65 -1.66
CA LEU A 27 -1.08 0.19 -2.11
C LEU A 27 -0.76 -1.17 -1.47
N ILE A 28 -0.43 -2.16 -2.28
CA ILE A 28 0.04 -3.47 -1.83
C ILE A 28 1.53 -3.59 -2.20
N VAL A 29 2.39 -3.74 -1.20
CA VAL A 29 3.84 -3.88 -1.39
C VAL A 29 4.29 -5.29 -1.01
N SER A 30 5.11 -5.89 -1.85
CA SER A 30 5.78 -7.17 -1.59
C SER A 30 7.22 -7.13 -2.10
N LEU A 31 8.03 -8.10 -1.67
CA LEU A 31 9.33 -8.38 -2.26
C LEU A 31 9.15 -9.30 -3.48
N ALA A 32 8.37 -10.37 -3.31
CA ALA A 32 8.12 -11.35 -4.35
C ALA A 32 6.97 -10.96 -5.29
N LYS A 33 7.04 -11.38 -6.55
CA LYS A 33 5.94 -11.14 -7.53
C LYS A 33 4.64 -11.84 -7.16
N ARG A 34 4.73 -13.04 -6.57
CA ARG A 34 3.56 -13.85 -6.24
C ARG A 34 3.02 -13.47 -4.86
N LEU A 35 1.81 -12.93 -4.81
CA LEU A 35 1.12 -12.65 -3.55
C LEU A 35 0.58 -13.93 -2.92
N ILE A 36 0.74 -14.06 -1.60
CA ILE A 36 0.27 -15.22 -0.82
C ILE A 36 -0.42 -14.77 0.48
N GLY A 37 -1.24 -15.65 1.04
CA GLY A 37 -1.88 -15.45 2.34
C GLY A 37 -2.68 -14.15 2.41
N GLY A 38 -2.50 -13.40 3.51
CA GLY A 38 -3.22 -12.15 3.74
C GLY A 38 -2.98 -11.08 2.67
N THR A 39 -1.82 -11.05 2.03
CA THR A 39 -1.52 -10.08 0.95
C THR A 39 -2.34 -10.37 -0.30
N ARG A 40 -2.52 -11.64 -0.65
CA ARG A 40 -3.42 -12.05 -1.74
C ARG A 40 -4.88 -11.73 -1.40
N LEU A 41 -5.30 -11.97 -0.15
CA LEU A 41 -6.64 -11.62 0.30
C LEU A 41 -6.91 -10.11 0.12
N THR A 42 -5.95 -9.24 0.43
CA THR A 42 -6.11 -7.80 0.20
C THR A 42 -6.33 -7.45 -1.27
N ASP A 43 -5.56 -8.08 -2.18
CA ASP A 43 -5.71 -7.88 -3.63
C ASP A 43 -7.08 -8.34 -4.13
N ASP A 44 -7.52 -9.53 -3.70
CA ASP A 44 -8.83 -10.07 -4.04
C ASP A 44 -9.98 -9.18 -3.50
N LEU A 45 -9.85 -8.69 -2.27
CA LEU A 45 -10.84 -7.78 -1.66
C LEU A 45 -10.90 -6.43 -2.35
N ALA A 46 -9.75 -5.81 -2.66
CA ALA A 46 -9.72 -4.52 -3.35
C ALA A 46 -10.41 -4.57 -4.73
N LYS A 47 -10.20 -5.68 -5.46
CA LYS A 47 -10.92 -5.96 -6.71
C LYS A 47 -12.42 -6.12 -6.47
N SER A 48 -12.82 -6.91 -5.48
CA SER A 48 -14.23 -7.18 -5.19
C SER A 48 -15.01 -5.93 -4.79
N LEU A 49 -14.36 -4.99 -4.09
CA LEU A 49 -14.94 -3.72 -3.66
C LEU A 49 -14.88 -2.63 -4.74
N ALA A 50 -14.31 -2.93 -5.91
CA ALA A 50 -14.06 -1.97 -6.97
C ALA A 50 -13.30 -0.72 -6.51
N LYS A 51 -12.38 -0.89 -5.54
CA LYS A 51 -11.54 0.20 -5.01
C LYS A 51 -10.23 0.27 -5.80
N PRO A 52 -9.73 1.48 -6.13
CA PRO A 52 -8.42 1.63 -6.76
C PRO A 52 -7.34 0.95 -5.93
N HIS A 53 -6.52 0.12 -6.58
CA HIS A 53 -5.37 -0.50 -5.93
C HIS A 53 -4.17 -0.59 -6.87
N LEU A 54 -2.98 -0.59 -6.29
CA LEU A 54 -1.71 -0.74 -6.98
C LEU A 54 -0.87 -1.81 -6.27
N VAL A 55 -0.33 -2.76 -7.02
CA VAL A 55 0.58 -3.79 -6.51
C VAL A 55 2.00 -3.49 -6.98
N LEU A 56 2.92 -3.32 -6.02
CA LEU A 56 4.34 -3.09 -6.28
C LEU A 56 5.17 -4.19 -5.61
N ALA A 57 5.66 -5.13 -6.41
CA ALA A 57 6.60 -6.15 -5.97
C ALA A 57 8.03 -5.71 -6.28
N LYS A 58 8.95 -5.79 -5.31
CA LYS A 58 10.37 -5.41 -5.50
C LYS A 58 11.01 -6.10 -6.70
N GLU A 59 10.74 -7.39 -6.90
CA GLU A 59 11.23 -8.18 -8.05
C GLU A 59 10.71 -7.70 -9.42
N SER A 60 9.68 -6.85 -9.46
CA SER A 60 9.06 -6.37 -10.70
C SER A 60 9.63 -5.06 -11.23
N GLY A 61 10.53 -4.39 -10.50
CA GLY A 61 11.09 -3.14 -11.01
C GLY A 61 12.07 -2.44 -10.08
N VAL A 62 12.66 -1.37 -10.58
CA VAL A 62 13.57 -0.51 -9.81
C VAL A 62 12.79 0.49 -8.97
N LEU A 63 13.37 0.87 -7.83
CA LEU A 63 12.74 1.73 -6.82
C LEU A 63 12.21 3.06 -7.40
N SER A 64 12.98 3.71 -8.28
CA SER A 64 12.61 5.00 -8.88
C SER A 64 11.36 4.90 -9.77
N ALA A 65 11.27 3.84 -10.58
CA ALA A 65 10.12 3.59 -11.44
C ALA A 65 8.87 3.23 -10.63
N GLN A 66 9.03 2.47 -9.55
CA GLN A 66 7.93 2.12 -8.64
C GLN A 66 7.41 3.33 -7.86
N ALA A 67 8.31 4.21 -7.41
CA ALA A 67 7.91 5.47 -6.77
C ALA A 67 7.15 6.39 -7.74
N GLU A 68 7.55 6.41 -9.02
CA GLU A 68 6.82 7.15 -10.05
C GLU A 68 5.42 6.55 -10.31
N ALA A 69 5.33 5.23 -10.43
CA ALA A 69 4.04 4.55 -10.56
C ALA A 69 3.10 4.84 -9.37
N LEU A 70 3.65 4.88 -8.15
CA LEU A 70 2.86 5.24 -6.95
C LEU A 70 2.39 6.70 -7.01
N ARG A 71 3.24 7.65 -7.41
CA ARG A 71 2.83 9.06 -7.59
C ARG A 71 1.70 9.18 -8.61
N GLN A 72 1.82 8.51 -9.75
CA GLN A 72 0.80 8.53 -10.81
C GLN A 72 -0.51 7.90 -10.34
N PHE A 73 -0.44 6.80 -9.59
CA PHE A 73 -1.60 6.16 -9.00
C PHE A 73 -2.34 7.09 -8.02
N ILE A 74 -1.61 7.76 -7.13
CA ILE A 74 -2.17 8.73 -6.18
C ILE A 74 -2.84 9.90 -6.94
N ALA A 75 -2.14 10.49 -7.91
CA ALA A 75 -2.66 11.65 -8.64
C ALA A 75 -3.88 11.32 -9.50
N SER A 76 -3.83 10.23 -10.29
CA SER A 76 -4.90 9.83 -11.20
C SER A 76 -6.20 9.45 -10.46
N ASN A 77 -6.08 8.87 -9.27
CA ASN A 77 -7.23 8.46 -8.46
C ASN A 77 -7.61 9.48 -7.38
N LYS A 78 -6.93 10.64 -7.32
CA LYS A 78 -7.14 11.70 -6.31
C LYS A 78 -7.11 11.17 -4.87
N ILE A 79 -6.15 10.28 -4.58
CA ILE A 79 -6.04 9.61 -3.28
C ILE A 79 -5.58 10.61 -2.23
N THR A 80 -6.38 10.80 -1.18
CA THR A 80 -6.04 11.58 0.02
C THR A 80 -5.73 10.68 1.21
N VAL A 81 -6.43 9.55 1.31
CA VAL A 81 -6.20 8.49 2.31
C VAL A 81 -5.74 7.22 1.59
N LEU A 82 -4.49 6.83 1.81
CA LEU A 82 -3.90 5.63 1.22
C LEU A 82 -3.78 4.52 2.27
N ASN A 83 -4.45 3.39 2.04
CA ASN A 83 -4.18 2.16 2.78
C ASN A 83 -2.90 1.50 2.23
N ILE A 84 -2.02 1.03 3.11
CA ILE A 84 -0.78 0.33 2.72
C ILE A 84 -0.82 -1.07 3.33
N ALA A 85 -0.76 -2.07 2.47
CA ALA A 85 -0.79 -3.48 2.83
C ALA A 85 0.44 -4.23 2.32
N GLY A 86 0.72 -5.37 2.92
CA GLY A 86 1.84 -6.23 2.54
C GLY A 86 1.96 -7.45 3.44
N PRO A 87 2.89 -8.36 3.11
CA PRO A 87 3.17 -9.51 3.93
C PRO A 87 3.79 -9.09 5.27
N ARG A 88 3.68 -9.98 6.27
CA ARG A 88 4.41 -9.83 7.53
C ARG A 88 5.91 -9.97 7.27
N ALA A 89 6.74 -9.28 8.05
CA ALA A 89 8.18 -9.42 7.98
C ALA A 89 8.69 -10.86 8.22
N SER A 90 7.94 -11.68 8.96
CA SER A 90 8.24 -13.10 9.13
C SER A 90 8.05 -13.92 7.84
N GLY A 91 7.21 -13.47 6.91
CA GLY A 91 7.03 -14.08 5.59
C GLY A 91 7.95 -13.50 4.53
N GLU A 92 8.26 -12.20 4.63
CA GLU A 92 9.20 -11.52 3.74
C GLU A 92 10.15 -10.61 4.54
N PRO A 93 11.29 -11.15 5.02
CA PRO A 93 12.27 -10.37 5.75
C PRO A 93 12.80 -9.20 4.92
N GLY A 94 12.80 -8.00 5.51
CA GLY A 94 13.21 -6.77 4.83
C GLY A 94 12.09 -6.00 4.12
N ILE A 95 10.84 -6.50 4.13
CA ILE A 95 9.70 -5.78 3.55
C ILE A 95 9.53 -4.36 4.14
N GLY A 96 9.71 -4.21 5.46
CA GLY A 96 9.60 -2.90 6.13
C GLY A 96 10.58 -1.87 5.59
N ALA A 97 11.86 -2.26 5.44
CA ALA A 97 12.88 -1.37 4.88
C ALA A 97 12.58 -0.99 3.42
N HIS A 98 12.06 -1.94 2.63
CA HIS A 98 11.68 -1.67 1.25
C HIS A 98 10.50 -0.69 1.16
N VAL A 99 9.46 -0.88 1.98
CA VAL A 99 8.31 0.05 2.05
C VAL A 99 8.79 1.45 2.43
N THR A 100 9.66 1.58 3.44
CA THR A 100 10.22 2.89 3.82
C THR A 100 10.95 3.55 2.66
N SER A 101 11.87 2.84 1.98
CA SER A 101 12.59 3.40 0.83
C SER A 101 11.66 3.82 -0.31
N LEU A 102 10.59 3.05 -0.57
CA LEU A 102 9.59 3.36 -1.59
C LEU A 102 8.82 4.64 -1.23
N LEU A 103 8.37 4.77 0.01
CA LEU A 103 7.65 5.95 0.48
C LEU A 103 8.54 7.19 0.49
N ASP A 104 9.80 7.08 0.94
CA ASP A 104 10.76 8.18 0.91
C ASP A 104 11.02 8.65 -0.52
N ALA A 105 11.25 7.73 -1.47
CA ALA A 105 11.42 8.03 -2.88
C ALA A 105 10.15 8.63 -3.52
N THR A 106 8.97 8.30 -2.99
CA THR A 106 7.69 8.84 -3.45
C THR A 106 7.48 10.27 -2.95
N LEU A 107 7.70 10.50 -1.64
CA LEU A 107 7.39 11.75 -0.94
C LEU A 107 8.46 12.83 -1.09
N SER A 108 9.73 12.46 -1.30
CA SER A 108 10.85 13.42 -1.49
C SER A 108 10.65 14.37 -2.66
N GLN A 109 9.83 14.01 -3.65
CA GLN A 109 9.43 14.92 -4.75
C GLN A 109 8.11 15.66 -4.47
N VAL A 110 7.26 15.14 -3.57
CA VAL A 110 5.99 15.80 -3.17
C VAL A 110 6.27 17.05 -2.32
N GLN A 111 7.33 17.05 -1.51
CA GLN A 111 7.74 18.25 -0.75
C GLN A 111 8.15 19.45 -1.62
N ARG A 112 8.45 19.25 -2.91
CA ARG A 112 8.72 20.35 -3.84
C ARG A 112 7.45 21.14 -4.21
N TRP A 113 6.27 20.52 -4.09
CA TRP A 113 4.98 21.17 -4.39
C TRP A 113 4.43 21.99 -3.23
N ALA A 114 4.64 21.57 -1.97
CA ALA A 114 4.20 22.32 -0.79
C ALA A 114 5.01 23.60 -0.52
N LYS A 115 6.13 23.81 -1.24
CA LYS A 115 6.96 25.02 -1.14
C LYS A 115 6.75 26.00 -2.31
N LEU A 116 5.90 25.67 -3.28
CA LEU A 116 5.64 26.49 -4.47
C LEU A 116 4.19 26.98 -4.56
N ASN A 117 3.37 26.71 -3.55
CA ASN A 117 2.04 27.28 -3.33
C ASN A 117 1.97 27.86 -1.92
#